data_AF-A0A954PMZ4-F1
#
_entry.id   AF-A0A954PMZ4-F1
#
_cell.length_a   1.000
_cell.length_b   1.000
_cell.length_c   1.000
_cell.angle_alpha   90.00
_cell.angle_beta   90.00
_cell.angle_gamma   90.00
#
_symmetry.space_group_name_H-M   'P 1'
#
loop_
_entity.id
_entity.type
_entity.pdbx_description
1 polymer ?
#
loop_
_entity_poly.entity_id
_entity_poly.type
_entity_poly.pdbx_seq_one_letter_code
_entity_poly.pdbx_strand_id
1 'polypeptide(L)'
;MAILQDLKILYHLALRPVRGKDHAERMESFYAGQATAYDDFRKRLLHGREQLFQKIPCPEGGVWVDLGGGTGANLEYIAEQVPRLGSAYVVDLASSLLKVAEQRFATH
;
A
#
# COMPACT_ATOMS: atom_id res chain seq x y z
N MET A 1 19.50 -1.29 -11.04
CA MET A 1 19.09 -2.02 -9.82
C MET A 1 17.63 -2.52 -9.83
N ALA A 2 16.82 -2.27 -10.88
CA ALA A 2 15.41 -2.71 -10.92
C ALA A 2 15.22 -4.22 -11.21
N ILE A 3 15.99 -4.81 -12.12
CA ILE A 3 15.76 -6.19 -12.60
C ILE A 3 15.91 -7.24 -11.48
N LEU A 4 16.89 -7.09 -10.58
CA LEU A 4 17.10 -8.00 -9.45
C LEU A 4 15.96 -7.93 -8.43
N GLN A 5 15.42 -6.74 -8.17
CA GLN A 5 14.25 -6.56 -7.30
C GLN A 5 12.99 -7.12 -7.96
N ASP A 6 12.80 -6.88 -9.26
CA ASP A 6 11.66 -7.41 -10.03
C ASP A 6 11.69 -8.95 -10.05
N LEU A 7 12.86 -9.58 -10.24
CA LEU A 7 13.02 -11.04 -10.16
C LEU A 7 12.70 -11.59 -8.77
N LYS A 8 13.11 -10.89 -7.70
CA LYS A 8 12.76 -11.27 -6.32
C LYS A 8 11.24 -11.20 -6.12
N ILE A 9 10.59 -10.17 -6.63
CA ILE A 9 9.14 -10.01 -6.55
C ILE A 9 8.42 -11.12 -7.34
N LEU A 10 8.84 -11.39 -8.57
CA LEU A 10 8.29 -12.47 -9.40
C LEU A 10 8.48 -13.85 -8.76
N TYR A 11 9.64 -14.12 -8.15
CA TYR A 11 9.87 -15.36 -7.41
C TYR A 11 8.90 -15.51 -6.23
N HIS A 12 8.69 -14.43 -5.46
CA HIS A 12 7.76 -14.45 -4.34
C HIS A 12 6.30 -14.59 -4.80
N LEU A 13 5.94 -14.03 -5.95
CA LEU A 13 4.61 -14.19 -6.57
C LEU A 13 4.36 -15.60 -7.09
N ALA A 14 5.37 -16.22 -7.72
CA ALA A 14 5.19 -17.47 -8.46
C ALA A 14 5.51 -18.73 -7.66
N LEU A 15 6.48 -18.66 -6.74
CA LEU A 15 7.10 -19.87 -6.17
C LEU A 15 7.14 -19.91 -4.65
N ARG A 16 6.98 -18.77 -3.95
CA ARG A 16 7.05 -18.78 -2.48
C ARG A 16 5.73 -19.26 -1.89
N PRO A 17 5.73 -20.33 -1.09
CA PRO A 17 4.51 -20.80 -0.45
C PRO A 17 4.03 -19.76 0.57
N VAL A 18 2.77 -19.36 0.45
CA VAL A 18 2.09 -18.50 1.43
C VAL A 18 1.77 -19.36 2.65
N ARG A 19 2.28 -18.97 3.82
CA ARG A 19 2.11 -19.71 5.08
C ARG A 19 1.35 -18.86 6.08
N GLY A 20 0.58 -19.49 6.96
CA GLY A 20 -0.18 -18.82 8.00
C GLY A 20 -1.45 -19.59 8.36
N LYS A 21 -1.87 -19.50 9.62
CA LYS A 21 -3.07 -20.13 10.17
C LYS A 21 -4.34 -19.33 9.92
N ASP A 22 -4.21 -18.01 9.80
CA ASP A 22 -5.31 -17.10 9.47
C ASP A 22 -5.00 -16.21 8.25
N HIS A 23 -5.91 -15.29 7.92
CA HIS A 23 -5.74 -14.39 6.78
C HIS A 23 -4.62 -13.37 6.99
N ALA A 24 -4.45 -12.85 8.21
CA ALA A 24 -3.44 -11.85 8.49
C ALA A 24 -2.03 -12.45 8.40
N GLU A 25 -1.81 -13.62 8.99
CA GLU A 25 -0.54 -14.33 8.90
C GLU A 25 -0.16 -14.68 7.45
N ARG A 26 -1.14 -15.07 6.62
CA ARG A 26 -0.92 -15.34 5.19
C ARG A 26 -0.53 -14.08 4.42
N MET A 27 -1.21 -12.96 4.67
CA MET A 27 -0.90 -11.68 4.04
C MET A 27 0.49 -11.18 4.45
N GLU A 28 0.81 -11.24 5.74
CA GLU A 28 2.13 -10.89 6.27
C GLU A 28 3.21 -11.78 5.68
N SER A 29 3.00 -13.11 5.64
CA SER A 29 3.93 -14.05 5.03
C SER A 29 4.27 -13.68 3.59
N PHE A 30 3.28 -13.24 2.82
CA PHE A 30 3.46 -12.86 1.42
C PHE A 30 4.21 -11.51 1.26
N TYR A 31 3.83 -10.48 2.03
CA TYR A 31 4.31 -9.11 1.84
C TYR A 31 5.59 -8.75 2.59
N ALA A 32 5.88 -9.38 3.73
CA ALA A 32 7.00 -9.00 4.61
C ALA A 32 8.36 -8.93 3.89
N GLY A 33 8.62 -9.85 2.95
CA GLY A 33 9.89 -9.93 2.22
C GLY A 33 10.08 -8.87 1.12
N GLN A 34 9.02 -8.10 0.82
CA GLN A 34 8.93 -7.23 -0.35
C GLN A 34 8.46 -5.81 -0.03
N ALA A 35 8.03 -5.54 1.21
CA ALA A 35 7.36 -4.29 1.61
C ALA A 35 8.03 -3.00 1.10
N THR A 36 9.37 -2.93 1.12
CA THR A 36 10.14 -1.73 0.72
C THR A 36 10.26 -1.53 -0.79
N ALA A 37 10.17 -2.59 -1.61
CA ALA A 37 10.23 -2.52 -3.08
C ALA A 37 8.84 -2.69 -3.73
N TYR A 38 7.82 -2.88 -2.90
CA TYR A 38 6.48 -3.25 -3.31
C TYR A 38 5.79 -2.16 -4.14
N ASP A 39 5.97 -0.90 -3.73
CA ASP A 39 5.27 0.25 -4.33
C ASP A 39 5.73 0.52 -5.76
N ASP A 40 7.04 0.51 -6.00
CA ASP A 40 7.64 0.75 -7.32
C ASP A 40 7.26 -0.32 -8.33
N PHE A 41 7.17 -1.57 -7.89
CA PHE A 41 6.72 -2.67 -8.73
C PHE A 41 5.23 -2.55 -9.06
N ARG A 42 4.37 -2.28 -8.06
CA ARG A 42 2.92 -2.16 -8.26
C ARG A 42 2.54 -0.96 -9.15
N LYS A 43 3.28 0.15 -9.06
CA LYS A 43 3.03 1.35 -9.88
C LYS A 43 3.09 1.04 -11.39
N ARG A 44 3.91 0.06 -11.81
CA ARG A 44 4.03 -0.37 -13.21
C ARG A 44 2.88 -1.23 -13.71
N LEU A 45 2.10 -1.83 -12.80
CA LEU A 45 1.00 -2.73 -13.15
C LEU A 45 -0.35 -2.00 -13.19
N LEU A 46 -0.53 -0.96 -12.37
CA LEU A 46 -1.81 -0.30 -12.14
C LEU A 46 -1.92 1.05 -12.86
N HIS A 47 -1.92 0.99 -14.19
CA HIS A 47 -2.16 2.16 -15.04
C HIS A 47 -3.53 2.77 -14.72
N GLY A 48 -3.60 4.09 -14.59
CA GLY A 48 -4.85 4.79 -14.25
C GLY A 48 -5.13 4.93 -12.76
N ARG A 49 -4.35 4.29 -11.87
CA ARG A 49 -4.59 4.33 -10.42
C ARG A 49 -4.53 5.74 -9.85
N GLU A 50 -3.51 6.51 -10.21
CA GLU A 50 -3.37 7.90 -9.75
C GLU A 50 -4.56 8.76 -10.20
N GLN A 51 -4.94 8.66 -11.48
CA GLN A 51 -6.06 9.40 -12.03
C GLN A 51 -7.40 8.98 -11.41
N LEU A 52 -7.55 7.69 -11.07
CA LEU A 52 -8.71 7.21 -10.35
C LEU A 52 -8.81 7.88 -8.98
N PHE A 53 -7.74 7.83 -8.18
CA PHE A 53 -7.71 8.41 -6.83
C PHE A 53 -7.99 9.91 -6.85
N GLN A 54 -7.40 10.66 -7.79
CA GLN A 54 -7.64 12.10 -7.96
C GLN A 54 -9.09 12.45 -8.33
N LYS A 55 -9.86 11.50 -8.87
CA LYS A 55 -11.29 11.69 -9.19
C LYS A 55 -12.24 11.31 -8.06
N ILE A 56 -11.75 10.68 -6.98
CA ILE A 56 -12.59 10.31 -5.85
C ILE A 56 -12.92 11.60 -5.06
N PRO A 57 -14.21 11.91 -4.82
CA PRO A 57 -14.57 13.06 -4.02
C PRO A 57 -13.99 12.98 -2.61
N CYS A 58 -13.30 14.03 -2.20
CA CYS A 58 -12.77 14.20 -0.83
C CYS A 58 -13.48 15.41 -0.20
N PRO A 59 -14.72 15.24 0.30
CA PRO A 59 -15.46 16.34 0.89
C PRO A 59 -14.74 16.84 2.16
N GLU A 60 -14.85 18.15 2.40
CA GLU A 60 -14.33 18.77 3.62
C GLU A 60 -14.95 18.15 4.87
N GLY A 61 -14.13 17.83 5.87
CA GLY A 61 -14.54 17.09 7.06
C GLY A 61 -14.90 15.62 6.81
N GLY A 62 -14.74 15.12 5.58
CA GLY A 62 -15.01 13.74 5.22
C GLY A 62 -14.07 12.73 5.89
N VAL A 63 -14.49 11.47 5.92
CA VAL A 63 -13.68 10.35 6.43
C VAL A 63 -13.22 9.50 5.25
N TRP A 64 -11.90 9.38 5.08
CA TRP A 64 -11.31 8.49 4.10
C TRP A 64 -10.92 7.17 4.73
N VAL A 65 -11.27 6.04 4.11
CA VAL A 65 -10.88 4.70 4.55
C VAL A 65 -10.30 3.94 3.35
N ASP A 66 -8.99 3.71 3.36
CA ASP A 66 -8.30 2.89 2.36
C ASP A 66 -8.19 1.45 2.86
N LEU A 67 -9.09 0.58 2.38
CA LEU A 67 -9.14 -0.83 2.72
C LEU A 67 -8.17 -1.64 1.85
N GLY A 68 -7.22 -2.32 2.48
CA GLY A 68 -6.08 -2.92 1.79
C GLY A 68 -5.08 -1.87 1.29
N GLY A 69 -4.97 -0.74 2.01
CA GLY A 69 -4.14 0.40 1.61
C GLY A 69 -2.64 0.14 1.71
N GLY A 70 -2.22 -1.00 2.29
CA GLY A 70 -0.82 -1.42 2.35
C GLY A 70 0.11 -0.39 2.96
N THR A 71 1.07 0.08 2.16
CA THR A 71 2.11 1.07 2.54
C THR A 71 1.59 2.51 2.60
N GLY A 72 0.29 2.72 2.36
CA GLY A 72 -0.32 4.05 2.32
C GLY A 72 0.00 4.85 1.05
N ALA A 73 0.70 4.29 0.07
CA ALA A 73 1.12 4.99 -1.15
C ALA A 73 -0.05 5.65 -1.94
N ASN A 74 -1.25 5.11 -1.80
CA ASN A 74 -2.45 5.66 -2.43
C ASN A 74 -2.84 7.06 -1.90
N LEU A 75 -2.62 7.34 -0.61
CA LEU A 75 -2.93 8.65 -0.02
C LEU A 75 -2.04 9.76 -0.58
N GLU A 76 -0.86 9.43 -1.12
CA GLU A 76 0.01 10.41 -1.77
C GLU A 76 -0.65 11.00 -3.03
N TYR A 77 -1.50 10.23 -3.71
CA TYR A 77 -2.24 10.72 -4.89
C TYR A 77 -3.30 11.76 -4.53
N ILE A 78 -3.70 11.80 -3.25
CA ILE A 78 -4.65 12.78 -2.72
C ILE A 78 -4.06 13.65 -1.60
N ALA A 79 -2.74 13.79 -1.55
CA ALA A 79 -2.04 14.44 -0.44
C ALA A 79 -2.53 15.87 -0.19
N GLU A 80 -2.88 16.61 -1.26
CA GLU A 80 -3.42 17.97 -1.14
C GLU A 80 -4.82 18.01 -0.50
N GLN A 81 -5.58 16.93 -0.60
CA GLN A 81 -6.92 16.84 -0.02
C GLN A 81 -6.91 16.30 1.41
N VAL A 82 -5.87 15.55 1.81
CA VAL A 82 -5.76 14.95 3.15
C VAL A 82 -5.97 15.95 4.29
N PRO A 83 -5.36 17.16 4.29
CA PRO A 83 -5.57 18.14 5.36
C PRO A 83 -7.02 18.64 5.51
N ARG A 84 -7.86 18.47 4.49
CA ARG A 84 -9.28 18.88 4.52
C ARG A 84 -10.19 17.78 5.04
N LEU A 85 -9.71 16.54 5.13
CA LEU A 85 -10.46 15.43 5.69
C LEU A 85 -10.54 15.59 7.21
N GLY A 86 -11.64 15.14 7.80
CA GLY A 86 -11.73 15.00 9.26
C GLY A 86 -10.84 13.88 9.77
N SER A 87 -10.72 12.79 8.99
CA SER A 87 -9.80 11.70 9.25
C SER A 87 -9.49 10.89 7.99
N ALA A 88 -8.31 10.26 7.98
CA ALA A 88 -7.90 9.31 6.97
C ALA A 88 -7.35 8.05 7.65
N TYR A 89 -7.87 6.88 7.25
CA TYR A 89 -7.49 5.59 7.78
C TYR A 89 -6.88 4.73 6.68
N VAL A 90 -5.72 4.13 6.95
CA VAL A 90 -5.14 3.06 6.14
C VAL A 90 -5.35 1.76 6.91
N VAL A 91 -6.06 0.81 6.30
CA VAL A 91 -6.39 -0.48 6.92
C VAL A 91 -5.77 -1.58 6.09
N ASP A 92 -4.93 -2.40 6.69
CA ASP A 92 -4.35 -3.58 6.04
C ASP A 92 -4.18 -4.72 7.04
N LEU A 93 -4.09 -5.95 6.54
CA LEU A 93 -3.84 -7.13 7.35
C LEU A 93 -2.34 -7.40 7.55
N ALA A 94 -1.49 -6.87 6.67
CA ALA A 94 -0.04 -7.03 6.75
C ALA A 94 0.59 -5.92 7.60
N SER A 95 1.04 -6.25 8.81
CA SER A 95 1.67 -5.32 9.73
C SER A 95 2.99 -4.76 9.18
N SER A 96 3.72 -5.52 8.36
CA SER A 96 4.91 -5.04 7.66
C SER A 96 4.61 -3.89 6.69
N LEU A 97 3.47 -3.92 6.01
CA LEU A 97 3.06 -2.82 5.12
C LEU A 97 2.61 -1.60 5.92
N LEU A 98 1.83 -1.82 6.99
CA LEU A 98 1.40 -0.74 7.88
C LEU A 98 2.59 -0.02 8.52
N LYS A 99 3.67 -0.74 8.87
CA LYS A 99 4.91 -0.11 9.37
C LYS A 99 5.56 0.83 8.35
N VAL A 100 5.48 0.50 7.06
CA VAL A 100 5.94 1.41 5.99
C VAL A 100 5.02 2.61 5.90
N ALA A 101 3.69 2.42 6.02
CA ALA A 101 2.73 3.52 6.05
C ALA A 101 2.98 4.47 7.23
N GLU A 102 3.20 3.94 8.44
CA GLU A 102 3.56 4.71 9.63
C GLU A 102 4.82 5.55 9.38
N GLN A 103 5.88 4.96 8.82
CA GLN A 103 7.12 5.67 8.50
C GLN A 103 6.90 6.76 7.43
N ARG A 104 6.05 6.48 6.43
CA ARG A 104 5.71 7.42 5.36
C ARG A 104 5.01 8.67 5.90
N PHE A 105 4.08 8.50 6.84
CA PHE A 105 3.28 9.60 7.38
C PHE A 105 3.82 10.19 8.68
N ALA A 106 4.86 9.62 9.30
CA ALA A 106 5.49 10.18 10.50
C ALA A 106 6.10 11.58 10.30
N THR A 107 6.27 12.02 9.04
CA THR A 107 6.87 13.31 8.67
C THR A 107 5.86 14.30 8.06
N HIS A 108 4.58 13.93 7.95
CA HIS A 108 3.49 14.79 7.46
C HIS A 108 2.73 15.42 8.63
#